data_AF-X1I5N3-F1
#
_entry.id   AF-X1I5N3-F1
#
_cell.length_a   1.000
_cell.length_b   1.000
_cell.length_c   1.000
_cell.angle_alpha   90.00
_cell.angle_beta   90.00
_cell.angle_gamma   90.00
#
_symmetry.space_group_name_H-M   'P 1'
#
loop_
_entity.id
_entity.type
_entity.pdbx_description
1 polymer ?
#
loop_
_entity_poly.entity_id
_entity_poly.type
_entity_poly.pdbx_seq_one_letter_code
_entity_poly.pdbx_strand_id
1 'polypeptide(L)'
;MLFITLWVGVISGIYVAFFLSRYQPVDVIRDKLSKGITKLYFQRFLIVIQLFVFCTLIICSGIIHRQIYYAQNIDMGFNNENLVIIYGLNNELNKRFDIFVEEISKHPNIINISASTSPGLPAEMLEWYPVFIKHDPSKKVLVDNLWVHYNFIETLEIQLLEG
;
A
#
# COMPACT_ATOMS: atom_id res chain seq x y z
N MET A 1 -7.58 18.20 -15.63
CA MET A 1 -8.45 17.51 -14.65
C MET A 1 -9.75 18.28 -14.39
N LEU A 2 -9.71 19.54 -13.94
CA LEU A 2 -10.92 20.35 -13.64
C LEU A 2 -11.96 20.45 -14.77
N PHE A 3 -11.54 20.65 -16.02
CA PHE A 3 -12.46 20.76 -17.17
C PHE A 3 -13.27 19.47 -17.41
N ILE A 4 -12.62 18.31 -17.29
CA ILE A 4 -13.26 16.99 -17.46
C ILE A 4 -14.28 16.75 -16.33
N THR A 5 -13.93 17.11 -15.09
CA THR A 5 -14.83 17.00 -13.94
C THR A 5 -16.08 17.86 -14.11
N LEU A 6 -15.93 19.09 -14.61
CA LEU A 6 -17.04 20.02 -14.83
C LEU A 6 -17.97 19.53 -15.95
N TRP A 7 -17.40 19.03 -17.05
CA TRP A 7 -18.16 18.44 -18.15
C TRP A 7 -18.96 17.19 -17.74
N VAL A 8 -18.32 16.24 -17.04
CA VAL A 8 -18.98 15.00 -16.59
C VAL A 8 -20.07 15.30 -15.56
N GLY A 9 -19.84 16.24 -14.64
CA GLY A 9 -20.84 16.66 -13.65
C GLY A 9 -22.08 17.29 -14.30
N VAL A 10 -21.88 18.15 -15.30
CA VAL A 10 -22.99 18.79 -16.03
C VAL A 10 -23.80 17.76 -16.83
N ILE A 11 -23.15 16.86 -17.56
CA ILE A 11 -23.84 15.84 -18.37
C ILE A 11 -24.63 14.87 -17.47
N SER A 12 -24.03 14.42 -16.37
CA SER A 12 -24.69 13.53 -15.41
C SER A 12 -25.89 14.21 -14.73
N GLY A 13 -25.74 15.47 -14.32
CA GLY A 13 -26.80 16.26 -13.70
C GLY A 13 -27.97 16.52 -14.65
N ILE A 14 -27.70 16.87 -15.91
CA ILE A 14 -28.72 17.06 -16.93
C ILE A 14 -29.50 15.77 -17.17
N TYR A 15 -28.82 14.61 -17.24
CA TYR A 15 -29.49 13.32 -17.43
C TYR A 15 -30.46 13.00 -16.28
N VAL A 16 -30.06 13.24 -15.03
CA VAL A 16 -30.91 13.04 -13.84
C VAL A 16 -32.06 14.04 -13.79
N ALA A 17 -31.81 15.32 -14.09
CA ALA A 17 -32.82 16.37 -14.09
C ALA A 17 -33.86 16.16 -15.19
N PHE A 18 -33.45 15.75 -16.39
CA PHE A 18 -34.37 15.47 -17.50
C PHE A 18 -35.19 14.21 -17.24
N PHE A 19 -34.59 13.20 -16.59
CA PHE A 19 -35.32 12.01 -16.16
C PHE A 19 -36.38 12.36 -15.11
N LEU A 20 -36.05 13.15 -14.07
CA LEU A 20 -37.01 13.58 -13.03
C LEU A 20 -38.08 14.53 -13.55
N SER A 21 -37.73 15.49 -14.41
CA SER A 21 -38.64 16.52 -14.94
C SER A 21 -39.74 15.94 -15.84
N ARG A 22 -39.54 14.75 -16.41
CA ARG A 22 -40.53 14.08 -17.26
C ARG A 22 -41.48 13.16 -16.50
N TYR A 23 -41.29 12.99 -15.19
CA TYR A 23 -42.28 12.33 -14.33
C TYR A 23 -43.41 13.30 -14.02
N GLN A 24 -44.45 13.32 -14.84
CA GLN A 24 -45.68 14.02 -14.52
C GLN A 24 -46.38 13.31 -13.33
N PRO A 25 -46.58 13.97 -12.17
CA PRO A 25 -47.24 13.37 -11.01
C PRO A 25 -48.69 12.97 -11.28
N VAL A 26 -49.30 13.48 -12.36
CA VAL A 26 -50.68 13.20 -12.78
C VAL A 26 -50.82 11.82 -13.45
N ASP A 27 -49.81 11.32 -14.15
CA ASP A 27 -49.85 9.99 -14.80
C ASP A 27 -49.63 8.84 -13.81
N VAL A 28 -48.99 9.11 -12.67
CA VAL A 28 -48.72 8.12 -11.62
C VAL A 28 -49.96 7.78 -10.79
N ILE A 29 -51.01 8.61 -10.87
CA ILE A 29 -52.27 8.45 -10.13
C ILE A 29 -53.32 7.75 -11.01
N ARG A 30 -53.24 7.87 -12.34
CA ARG A 30 -54.26 7.35 -13.26
C ARG A 30 -53.91 6.01 -13.92
N ASP A 31 -52.62 5.65 -14.04
CA ASP A 31 -52.16 4.45 -14.77
C ASP A 31 -51.39 3.43 -13.91
N LYS A 32 -51.78 3.31 -12.63
CA LYS A 32 -51.37 2.15 -11.82
C LYS A 32 -52.25 0.96 -12.21
N LEU A 33 -51.74 0.05 -13.03
CA LEU A 33 -52.13 -1.37 -12.87
C LEU A 33 -51.21 -2.43 -13.49
N SER A 34 -50.12 -2.13 -14.20
CA SER A 34 -49.25 -3.24 -14.66
C SER A 34 -47.79 -2.90 -14.99
N LYS A 35 -47.51 -1.85 -15.76
CA LYS A 35 -46.19 -1.73 -16.45
C LYS A 35 -45.19 -0.72 -15.85
N GLY A 36 -45.64 0.28 -15.09
CA GLY A 36 -44.76 1.36 -14.56
C GLY A 36 -44.13 1.08 -13.19
N ILE A 37 -44.80 0.31 -12.35
CA ILE A 37 -44.41 0.08 -10.94
C ILE A 37 -43.13 -0.76 -10.86
N THR A 38 -43.02 -1.83 -11.65
CA THR A 38 -41.88 -2.76 -11.65
C THR A 38 -40.58 -2.08 -12.10
N LYS A 39 -40.64 -1.18 -13.10
CA LYS A 39 -39.49 -0.41 -13.58
C LYS A 39 -38.97 0.56 -12.50
N LEU A 40 -39.88 1.20 -11.76
CA LEU A 40 -39.54 2.11 -10.67
C LEU A 40 -38.88 1.40 -9.49
N TYR A 41 -39.34 0.19 -9.15
CA TYR A 41 -38.69 -0.65 -8.14
C TYR A 41 -37.31 -1.14 -8.57
N PHE A 42 -37.14 -1.54 -9.83
CA PHE A 42 -35.84 -1.99 -10.34
C PHE A 42 -34.78 -0.88 -10.31
N GLN A 43 -35.15 0.34 -10.69
CA GLN A 43 -34.25 1.49 -10.62
C GLN A 43 -33.89 1.85 -9.18
N ARG A 44 -34.86 1.85 -8.25
CA ARG A 44 -34.60 2.11 -6.83
C ARG A 44 -33.67 1.05 -6.23
N PHE A 45 -33.88 -0.22 -6.57
CA PHE A 45 -33.01 -1.32 -6.13
C PHE A 45 -31.57 -1.13 -6.62
N LEU A 46 -31.41 -0.80 -7.92
CA LEU A 46 -30.09 -0.58 -8.51
C LEU A 46 -29.35 0.61 -7.88
N ILE A 47 -30.07 1.69 -7.55
CA ILE A 47 -29.52 2.86 -6.87
C ILE A 47 -29.04 2.52 -5.44
N VAL A 48 -29.80 1.69 -4.71
CA VAL A 48 -29.42 1.26 -3.35
C VAL A 48 -28.16 0.40 -3.38
N ILE A 49 -28.05 -0.53 -4.33
CA ILE A 49 -26.83 -1.33 -4.51
C ILE A 49 -25.65 -0.44 -4.88
N GLN A 50 -25.83 0.52 -5.79
CA GLN A 50 -24.76 1.42 -6.19
C GLN A 50 -24.26 2.26 -5.02
N LEU A 51 -25.17 2.77 -4.18
CA LEU A 51 -24.81 3.51 -2.96
C LEU A 51 -24.09 2.61 -1.96
N PHE A 52 -24.54 1.37 -1.79
CA PHE A 52 -23.90 0.40 -0.92
C PHE A 52 -22.45 0.12 -1.34
N VAL A 53 -22.21 -0.20 -2.62
CA VAL A 53 -20.87 -0.44 -3.15
C VAL A 53 -19.96 0.77 -2.95
N PHE A 54 -20.48 1.98 -3.19
CA PHE A 54 -19.73 3.21 -2.99
C PHE A 54 -19.34 3.43 -1.52
N CYS A 55 -20.28 3.26 -0.59
CA CYS A 55 -20.00 3.35 0.85
C CYS A 55 -18.97 2.30 1.29
N THR A 56 -19.09 1.05 0.81
CA THR A 56 -18.12 -0.01 1.12
C THR A 56 -16.72 0.35 0.65
N LEU A 57 -16.57 0.88 -0.58
CA LEU A 57 -15.27 1.30 -1.10
C LEU A 57 -14.62 2.41 -0.27
N ILE A 58 -15.41 3.41 0.17
CA ILE A 58 -14.92 4.48 1.03
C ILE A 58 -14.42 3.92 2.36
N ILE A 59 -15.20 3.03 2.99
CA ILE A 59 -14.83 2.40 4.27
C ILE A 59 -13.56 1.56 4.09
N CYS A 60 -13.48 0.73 3.04
CA CYS A 60 -12.30 -0.08 2.73
C CYS A 60 -11.06 0.79 2.50
N SER A 61 -11.19 1.88 1.74
CA SER A 61 -10.09 2.83 1.52
C SER A 61 -9.61 3.46 2.83
N GLY A 62 -10.54 3.87 3.71
CA GLY A 62 -10.19 4.39 5.04
C GLY A 62 -9.48 3.36 5.92
N ILE A 63 -9.92 2.10 5.89
CA ILE A 63 -9.27 0.99 6.62
C ILE A 63 -7.86 0.77 6.10
N ILE A 64 -7.66 0.70 4.78
CA ILE A 64 -6.33 0.53 4.17
C ILE A 64 -5.42 1.69 4.54
N HIS A 65 -5.93 2.93 4.51
CA HIS A 65 -5.16 4.10 4.92
C HIS A 65 -4.71 3.99 6.38
N ARG A 66 -5.61 3.57 7.27
CA ARG A 66 -5.27 3.31 8.68
C ARG A 66 -4.27 2.18 8.84
N GLN A 67 -4.38 1.12 8.03
CA GLN A 67 -3.43 0.00 8.04
C GLN A 67 -2.03 0.45 7.61
N ILE A 68 -1.91 1.25 6.55
CA ILE A 68 -0.62 1.79 6.09
C ILE A 68 -0.03 2.70 7.16
N TYR A 69 -0.83 3.62 7.72
CA TYR A 69 -0.38 4.50 8.79
C TYR A 69 0.10 3.70 10.00
N TYR A 70 -0.64 2.67 10.40
CA TYR A 70 -0.23 1.79 11.50
C TYR A 70 1.05 1.02 11.17
N ALA A 71 1.18 0.48 9.95
CA ALA A 71 2.38 -0.24 9.52
C ALA A 71 3.64 0.65 9.48
N GLN A 72 3.48 1.95 9.19
CA GLN A 72 4.59 2.91 9.18
C GLN A 72 4.99 3.38 10.58
N ASN A 73 4.05 3.43 11.53
CA ASN A 73 4.28 3.93 12.88
C ASN A 73 4.42 2.82 13.92
N ILE A 74 4.28 1.55 13.53
CA ILE A 74 4.56 0.46 14.43
C ILE A 74 6.05 0.47 14.72
N ASP A 75 6.40 0.44 16.01
CA ASP A 75 7.78 0.25 16.41
C ASP A 75 8.19 -1.15 15.96
N MET A 76 9.01 -1.21 14.91
CA MET A 76 9.43 -2.47 14.32
C MET A 76 10.50 -3.17 15.17
N GLY A 77 10.91 -2.58 16.30
CA GLY A 77 11.93 -3.11 17.19
C GLY A 77 13.36 -2.91 16.68
N PHE A 78 13.54 -2.05 15.67
CA PHE A 78 14.83 -1.62 15.16
C PHE A 78 14.83 -0.10 14.91
N ASN A 79 15.98 0.53 15.12
CA ASN A 79 16.11 1.98 15.09
C ASN A 79 16.26 2.45 13.64
N ASN A 80 15.29 3.25 13.17
CA ASN A 80 15.34 3.90 11.85
C ASN A 80 15.56 5.42 11.93
N GLU A 81 15.78 5.96 13.14
CA GLU A 81 16.00 7.38 13.32
C GLU A 81 17.43 7.75 12.88
N ASN A 82 17.59 8.90 12.20
CA ASN A 82 18.88 9.42 11.75
C ASN A 82 19.66 8.53 10.75
N LEU A 83 18.99 7.62 10.04
CA LEU A 83 19.62 6.85 8.97
C LEU A 83 19.66 7.63 7.65
N VAL A 84 20.83 7.63 7.00
CA VAL A 84 21.00 8.15 5.64
C VAL A 84 21.25 6.98 4.70
N ILE A 85 20.31 6.75 3.79
CA ILE A 85 20.39 5.67 2.82
C ILE A 85 20.97 6.20 1.51
N ILE A 86 22.06 5.57 1.06
CA ILE A 86 22.73 5.92 -0.21
C ILE A 86 22.37 4.83 -1.22
N TYR A 87 21.65 5.21 -2.27
CA TYR A 87 21.27 4.32 -3.36
C TYR A 87 22.31 4.32 -4.48
N GLY A 88 22.38 3.21 -5.23
CA GLY A 88 23.14 3.16 -6.48
C GLY A 88 24.66 3.06 -6.28
N LEU A 89 25.12 2.28 -5.31
CA LEU A 89 26.54 1.96 -5.19
C LEU A 89 27.01 1.27 -6.49
N ASN A 90 28.00 1.88 -7.15
CA ASN A 90 28.64 1.28 -8.32
C ASN A 90 29.36 -0.02 -7.93
N ASN A 91 29.48 -0.93 -8.89
CA ASN A 91 30.10 -2.25 -8.66
C ASN A 91 31.56 -2.15 -8.16
N GLU A 92 32.27 -1.09 -8.53
CA GLU A 92 33.62 -0.79 -8.04
C GLU A 92 33.64 -0.31 -6.59
N LEU A 93 32.60 0.41 -6.14
CA LEU A 93 32.46 0.82 -4.74
C LEU A 93 32.13 -0.41 -3.87
N ASN A 94 31.28 -1.32 -4.36
CA ASN A 94 30.97 -2.57 -3.66
C ASN A 94 32.23 -3.44 -3.43
N LYS A 95 33.15 -3.50 -4.40
CA LYS A 95 34.43 -4.23 -4.23
C LYS A 95 35.39 -3.57 -3.24
N ARG A 96 35.23 -2.27 -2.99
CA ARG A 96 36.10 -1.47 -2.10
C ARG A 96 35.32 -0.92 -0.91
N PHE A 97 34.22 -1.58 -0.55
CA PHE A 97 33.30 -1.10 0.46
C PHE A 97 33.98 -0.97 1.82
N ASP A 98 34.87 -1.91 2.17
CA ASP A 98 35.61 -1.87 3.44
C ASP A 98 36.48 -0.62 3.58
N ILE A 99 37.15 -0.21 2.50
CA ILE A 99 37.99 1.01 2.48
C ILE A 99 37.11 2.26 2.61
N PHE A 100 35.94 2.25 1.97
CA PHE A 100 34.97 3.33 2.05
C PHE A 100 34.41 3.47 3.48
N VAL A 101 34.08 2.34 4.12
CA VAL A 101 33.66 2.31 5.53
C VAL A 101 34.77 2.84 6.43
N GLU A 102 36.02 2.42 6.23
CA GLU A 102 37.16 2.87 7.05
C GLU A 102 37.36 4.40 6.95
N GLU A 103 37.30 4.97 5.73
CA GLU A 103 37.53 6.40 5.53
C GLU A 103 36.39 7.24 6.10
N ILE A 104 35.14 6.81 5.93
CA ILE A 104 33.97 7.54 6.42
C ILE A 104 33.84 7.42 7.94
N SER A 105 34.21 6.27 8.53
CA SER A 105 34.19 6.09 9.98
C SER A 105 35.17 7.00 10.73
N LYS A 106 36.12 7.65 10.04
CA LYS A 106 36.99 8.68 10.64
C LYS A 106 36.24 9.96 10.97
N HIS A 107 35.04 10.17 10.40
CA HIS A 107 34.25 11.36 10.65
C HIS A 107 33.51 11.25 12.00
N PRO A 108 33.71 12.16 12.96
CA PRO A 108 33.20 12.01 14.33
C PRO A 108 31.68 12.04 14.48
N ASN A 109 30.97 12.46 13.42
CA ASN A 109 29.50 12.54 13.40
C ASN A 109 28.82 11.25 12.90
N ILE A 110 29.60 10.24 12.52
CA ILE A 110 29.10 8.99 11.95
C ILE A 110 29.31 7.89 12.99
N ILE A 111 28.20 7.37 13.51
CA ILE A 111 28.21 6.41 14.63
C ILE A 111 28.48 4.99 14.11
N ASN A 112 27.81 4.59 13.04
CA ASN A 112 28.01 3.29 12.40
C ASN A 112 27.66 3.35 10.91
N ILE A 113 28.23 2.41 10.14
CA ILE A 113 28.02 2.31 8.69
C ILE A 113 27.74 0.85 8.36
N SER A 114 26.72 0.63 7.54
CA SER A 114 26.39 -0.68 7.04
C SER A 114 25.93 -0.63 5.58
N ALA A 115 25.90 -1.79 4.95
CA ALA A 115 25.32 -2.01 3.64
C ALA A 115 24.34 -3.18 3.69
N SER A 116 23.29 -3.08 2.89
CA SER A 116 22.29 -4.11 2.70
C SER A 116 21.76 -4.07 1.28
N THR A 117 21.28 -5.21 0.80
CA THR A 117 20.66 -5.29 -0.53
C THR A 117 19.31 -4.55 -0.60
N SER A 118 18.64 -4.37 0.55
CA SER A 118 17.42 -3.58 0.69
C SER A 118 17.66 -2.37 1.60
N PRO A 119 17.11 -1.19 1.30
CA PRO A 119 17.27 0.03 2.09
C PRO A 119 16.61 -0.02 3.48
N GLY A 120 15.89 -1.08 3.82
CA GLY A 120 15.26 -1.27 5.12
C GLY A 120 14.56 -2.61 5.26
N LEU A 121 13.99 -2.84 6.44
CA LEU A 121 13.07 -3.94 6.74
C LEU A 121 11.63 -3.40 6.75
N PRO A 122 10.62 -4.20 6.33
CA PRO A 122 10.76 -5.50 5.68
C PRO A 122 11.50 -5.35 4.34
N ALA A 123 12.36 -6.30 4.05
CA ALA A 123 13.16 -6.26 2.83
C ALA A 123 12.23 -6.30 1.62
N GLU A 124 12.37 -5.33 0.72
CA GLU A 124 11.68 -5.39 -0.58
C GLU A 124 12.46 -6.38 -1.46
N MET A 125 12.15 -7.67 -1.38
CA MET A 125 12.93 -8.67 -2.11
C MET A 125 12.43 -8.96 -3.52
N LEU A 126 13.43 -9.13 -4.39
CA LEU A 126 13.32 -9.61 -5.75
C LEU A 126 13.37 -11.15 -5.85
N GLU A 127 13.84 -11.91 -4.84
CA GLU A 127 14.05 -13.35 -4.97
C GLU A 127 13.83 -14.14 -3.65
N TRP A 128 13.02 -15.19 -3.73
CA TRP A 128 12.74 -16.12 -2.62
C TRP A 128 13.69 -17.32 -2.67
N TYR A 129 14.36 -17.65 -1.56
CA TYR A 129 15.30 -18.77 -1.51
C TYR A 129 14.72 -19.96 -0.73
N PRO A 130 14.81 -21.20 -1.27
CA PRO A 130 14.35 -22.38 -0.55
C PRO A 130 15.33 -22.75 0.55
N VAL A 131 14.89 -22.66 1.81
CA VAL A 131 15.64 -23.10 2.99
C VAL A 131 15.06 -24.42 3.49
N PHE A 132 15.94 -25.34 3.88
CA PHE A 132 15.55 -26.61 4.49
C PHE A 132 15.21 -26.40 5.96
N ILE A 133 14.08 -26.94 6.40
CA ILE A 133 13.76 -26.95 7.83
C ILE A 133 14.66 -27.99 8.50
N LYS A 134 15.41 -27.59 9.54
CA LYS A 134 16.32 -28.46 10.31
C LYS A 134 15.64 -29.76 10.79
N HIS A 135 14.33 -29.71 11.04
CA HIS A 135 13.53 -30.84 11.54
C HIS A 135 12.84 -31.68 10.45
N ASP A 136 12.81 -31.23 9.19
CA ASP A 136 12.18 -31.95 8.07
C ASP A 136 12.86 -31.60 6.74
N PRO A 137 13.95 -32.30 6.35
CA PRO A 137 14.70 -32.02 5.12
C PRO A 137 13.88 -32.20 3.83
N SER A 138 12.71 -32.83 3.91
CA SER A 138 11.82 -33.01 2.76
C SER A 138 10.99 -31.76 2.43
N LYS A 139 10.89 -30.82 3.38
CA LYS A 139 10.13 -29.58 3.22
C LYS A 139 11.07 -28.40 2.99
N LYS A 140 10.87 -27.75 1.85
CA LYS A 140 11.51 -26.48 1.51
C LYS A 140 10.54 -25.36 1.85
N VAL A 141 10.99 -24.42 2.67
CA VAL A 141 10.26 -23.18 2.91
C VAL A 141 10.95 -22.09 2.13
N LEU A 142 10.17 -21.30 1.40
CA LEU A 142 10.68 -20.11 0.74
C LEU A 142 10.86 -19.04 1.82
N VAL A 143 12.11 -18.60 1.98
CA VAL A 143 12.48 -17.58 2.96
C VAL A 143 13.13 -16.42 2.21
N ASP A 144 12.86 -15.25 2.75
CA ASP A 144 13.44 -13.98 2.34
C ASP A 144 14.86 -13.87 2.91
N ASN A 145 15.89 -13.74 2.05
CA ASN A 145 17.29 -13.68 2.48
C ASN A 145 17.90 -12.28 2.33
N LEU A 146 18.03 -11.54 3.43
CA LEU A 146 18.64 -10.21 3.37
C LEU A 146 20.15 -10.34 3.49
N TRP A 147 20.87 -9.94 2.44
CA TRP A 147 22.32 -9.86 2.52
C TRP A 147 22.68 -8.53 3.16
N VAL A 148 23.43 -8.63 4.25
CA VAL A 148 23.77 -7.51 5.11
C VAL A 148 25.26 -7.54 5.44
N HIS A 149 25.83 -6.35 5.63
CA HIS A 149 27.18 -6.19 6.15
C HIS A 149 27.24 -6.54 7.65
N TYR A 150 28.43 -6.86 8.17
CA TYR A 150 28.63 -7.28 9.57
C TYR A 150 28.03 -6.28 10.58
N ASN A 151 28.21 -4.99 10.33
CA ASN A 151 27.74 -3.92 11.21
C ASN A 151 26.22 -3.65 11.11
N PHE A 152 25.46 -4.35 10.27
CA PHE A 152 24.03 -4.06 10.06
C PHE A 152 23.18 -4.20 11.31
N ILE A 153 23.39 -5.29 12.06
CA ILE A 153 22.66 -5.57 13.31
C ILE A 153 22.93 -4.47 14.34
N GLU A 154 24.19 -4.04 14.46
CA GLU A 154 24.60 -2.99 15.38
C GLU A 154 24.12 -1.60 14.92
N THR A 155 24.17 -1.31 13.62
CA THR A 155 23.73 -0.02 13.04
C THR A 155 22.24 0.21 13.21
N LEU A 156 21.43 -0.86 13.11
CA LEU A 156 19.97 -0.81 13.32
C LEU A 156 19.55 -1.13 14.76
N GLU A 157 20.51 -1.37 15.65
CA GLU A 157 20.28 -1.72 17.06
C GLU A 157 19.32 -2.92 17.23
N ILE A 158 19.40 -3.90 16.32
CA ILE A 158 18.52 -5.07 16.31
C ILE A 158 18.85 -5.96 17.52
N GLN A 159 17.85 -6.22 18.35
CA GLN A 159 17.99 -7.13 19.49
C GLN A 159 18.00 -8.60 19.05
N LEU A 160 19.13 -9.27 19.24
CA LEU A 160 19.25 -10.72 19.10
C LEU A 160 18.66 -11.41 20.33
N LEU A 161 17.61 -12.20 20.13
CA LEU A 161 16.94 -12.95 21.20
C LEU A 161 17.71 -14.23 21.59
N GLU A 162 18.31 -14.91 20.63
CA GLU A 162 19.15 -16.10 20.80
C GLU A 162 20.23 -16.15 19.70
N GLY A 163 21.37 -16.77 20.00
CA GLY A 163 22.51 -16.95 19.10
C GLY A 163 23.02 -18.38 19.09
#